data_AF-A0A8S0X9B9-F1
#
_entry.id   AF-A0A8S0X9B9-F1
#
_cell.length_a   1.000
_cell.length_b   1.000
_cell.length_c   1.000
_cell.angle_alpha   90.00
_cell.angle_beta   90.00
_cell.angle_gamma   90.00
#
_symmetry.space_group_name_H-M   'P 1'
#
loop_
_entity.id
_entity.type
_entity.pdbx_description
1 polymer ?
#
loop_
_entity_poly.entity_id
_entity_poly.type
_entity_poly.pdbx_seq_one_letter_code
_entity_poly.pdbx_strand_id
1 'polypeptide(L)'
;MAKEREALNLFSDTSDGIDIEELTKKPPKPKHIGKAQLEEIAKKTGFVSRLPRKKRSRTKYTSQLNIKVREGIKPLFQEIGERLEIFDNETFERAMLALIEKEGTKEQLIRFRELTK
;
A
#
# COMPACT_ATOMS: atom_id res chain seq x y z
N MET A 1 -37.86 -26.13 -7.29
CA MET A 1 -38.64 -25.26 -8.18
C MET A 1 -37.71 -24.18 -8.73
N ALA A 2 -37.06 -24.45 -9.86
CA ALA A 2 -36.22 -23.46 -10.53
C ALA A 2 -37.14 -22.51 -11.31
N LYS A 3 -37.05 -21.21 -11.03
CA LYS A 3 -37.85 -20.20 -11.71
C LYS A 3 -37.21 -19.94 -13.08
N GLU A 4 -37.81 -20.44 -14.14
CA GLU A 4 -37.44 -20.07 -15.52
C GLU A 4 -37.57 -18.56 -15.67
N ARG A 5 -36.52 -17.92 -16.22
CA ARG A 5 -36.51 -16.48 -16.45
C ARG A 5 -37.29 -16.21 -17.73
N GLU A 6 -38.32 -15.40 -17.64
CA GLU A 6 -39.03 -14.88 -18.81
C GLU A 6 -38.03 -14.12 -19.71
N ALA A 7 -37.93 -14.53 -20.96
CA ALA A 7 -37.12 -13.83 -21.96
C ALA A 7 -37.79 -12.50 -22.29
N LEU A 8 -37.07 -11.39 -22.11
CA LEU A 8 -37.51 -10.06 -22.48
C LEU A 8 -37.51 -9.96 -24.02
N ASN A 9 -38.67 -10.13 -24.65
CA ASN A 9 -38.86 -9.91 -26.08
C ASN A 9 -38.70 -8.41 -26.40
N LEU A 10 -37.46 -7.97 -26.58
CA LEU A 10 -37.11 -6.56 -26.80
C LEU A 10 -37.40 -6.06 -28.24
N PHE A 11 -38.03 -6.88 -29.09
CA PHE A 11 -38.12 -6.59 -30.53
C PHE A 11 -39.56 -6.49 -31.07
N SER A 12 -40.60 -6.58 -30.23
CA SER A 12 -41.98 -6.60 -30.74
C SER A 12 -42.71 -5.26 -30.75
N ASP A 13 -42.20 -4.18 -30.15
CA ASP A 13 -42.91 -2.89 -30.11
C ASP A 13 -41.94 -1.69 -30.15
N THR A 14 -41.27 -1.47 -31.28
CA THR A 14 -40.69 -0.15 -31.59
C THR A 14 -41.32 0.38 -32.87
N SER A 15 -42.63 0.65 -32.81
CA SER A 15 -43.32 1.53 -33.77
C SER A 15 -43.02 3.01 -33.52
N ASP A 16 -42.39 3.34 -32.40
CA ASP A 16 -41.76 4.62 -32.17
C ASP A 16 -40.32 4.51 -32.63
N GLY A 17 -40.03 5.06 -33.81
CA GLY A 17 -38.67 5.12 -34.35
C GLY A 17 -37.72 5.66 -33.28
N ILE A 18 -36.69 4.89 -32.97
CA ILE A 18 -35.67 5.29 -32.00
C ILE A 18 -35.10 6.64 -32.44
N ASP A 19 -35.39 7.70 -31.69
CA ASP A 19 -34.91 9.04 -32.02
C ASP A 19 -33.39 9.11 -31.76
N ILE A 20 -32.63 8.89 -32.84
CA ILE A 20 -31.16 8.83 -32.82
C ILE A 20 -30.58 10.17 -32.34
N GLU A 21 -31.31 11.28 -32.55
CA GLU A 21 -30.89 12.60 -32.08
C GLU A 21 -30.97 12.73 -30.55
N GLU A 22 -31.92 12.05 -29.89
CA GLU A 22 -31.98 12.02 -28.43
C GLU A 22 -30.82 11.21 -27.84
N LEU A 23 -30.46 10.09 -28.46
CA LEU A 23 -29.40 9.19 -28.01
C LEU A 23 -27.98 9.72 -28.23
N THR A 24 -27.80 10.64 -29.18
CA THR A 24 -26.49 11.23 -29.50
C THR A 24 -26.23 12.57 -28.80
N LYS A 25 -27.21 13.11 -28.05
CA LYS A 25 -27.01 14.29 -27.20
C LYS A 25 -25.92 14.01 -26.17
N LYS A 26 -24.75 14.62 -26.38
CA LYS A 26 -23.67 14.59 -25.40
C LYS A 26 -24.21 15.16 -24.09
N PRO A 27 -24.09 14.43 -22.97
CA PRO A 27 -24.57 14.95 -21.69
C PRO A 27 -23.86 16.29 -21.40
N PRO A 28 -24.57 17.26 -20.81
CA PRO A 28 -23.95 18.53 -20.44
C PRO A 28 -22.74 18.23 -19.56
N LYS A 29 -21.60 18.87 -19.88
CA LYS A 29 -20.40 18.75 -19.06
C LYS A 29 -20.79 19.08 -17.61
N PRO A 30 -20.50 18.21 -16.64
CA PRO A 30 -20.86 18.48 -15.26
C PRO A 30 -20.25 19.82 -14.87
N LYS A 31 -21.07 20.71 -14.31
CA LYS A 31 -20.59 22.00 -13.80
C LYS A 31 -19.50 21.71 -12.77
N HIS A 32 -18.38 22.41 -12.85
CA HIS A 32 -17.31 22.25 -11.87
C HIS A 32 -17.85 22.71 -10.50
N ILE A 33 -18.17 21.77 -9.63
CA ILE A 33 -18.64 22.05 -8.27
C ILE A 33 -17.43 22.48 -7.44
N GLY A 34 -17.55 23.63 -6.76
CA GLY A 34 -16.49 24.12 -5.88
C GLY A 34 -16.29 23.19 -4.68
N LYS A 35 -15.07 23.15 -4.12
CA LYS A 35 -14.74 22.27 -2.98
C LYS A 35 -15.72 22.41 -1.80
N ALA A 36 -16.17 23.63 -1.50
CA ALA A 36 -17.13 23.91 -0.43
C ALA A 36 -18.49 23.24 -0.64
N GLN A 37 -19.03 23.29 -1.86
CA GLN A 37 -20.30 22.63 -2.20
C GLN A 37 -20.17 21.10 -2.12
N LEU A 38 -19.01 20.57 -2.47
CA LEU A 38 -18.70 19.14 -2.40
C LEU A 38 -18.64 18.65 -0.95
N GLU A 39 -18.09 19.48 -0.04
CA GLU A 39 -18.08 19.22 1.40
C GLU A 39 -19.48 19.26 2.01
N GLU A 40 -20.34 20.19 1.60
CA GLU A 40 -21.73 20.24 2.05
C GLU A 40 -22.53 19.01 1.60
N ILE A 41 -22.36 18.60 0.34
CA ILE A 41 -23.00 17.38 -0.19
C ILE A 41 -22.48 16.15 0.57
N ALA A 42 -21.17 16.05 0.80
CA ALA A 42 -20.57 14.95 1.56
C ALA A 42 -21.10 14.87 2.99
N LYS A 43 -21.28 16.02 3.68
CA LYS A 43 -21.91 16.06 5.01
C LYS A 43 -23.35 15.57 4.96
N LYS A 44 -24.14 16.02 3.97
CA LYS A 44 -25.56 15.62 3.80
C LYS A 44 -25.73 14.14 3.50
N THR A 45 -24.79 13.54 2.76
CA THR A 45 -24.81 12.10 2.42
C THR A 45 -24.15 11.21 3.47
N GLY A 46 -23.69 11.77 4.60
CA GLY A 46 -22.98 11.02 5.65
C GLY A 46 -21.59 10.54 5.23
N PHE A 47 -21.05 11.06 4.13
CA PHE A 47 -19.71 10.74 3.65
C PHE A 47 -18.66 11.47 4.50
N VAL A 48 -18.13 10.77 5.51
CA VAL A 48 -17.02 11.28 6.32
C VAL A 48 -15.76 11.29 5.45
N SER A 49 -15.31 12.49 5.08
CA SER A 49 -14.03 12.73 4.42
C SER A 49 -12.90 12.02 5.17
N ARG A 50 -12.38 10.93 4.60
CA ARG A 50 -11.11 10.34 5.02
C ARG A 50 -10.02 11.18 4.38
N LEU A 51 -9.73 12.34 4.95
CA LEU A 51 -8.51 13.07 4.62
C LEU A 51 -7.35 12.06 4.60
N PRO A 52 -6.49 12.06 3.57
CA PRO A 52 -5.39 11.12 3.49
C PRO A 52 -4.57 11.27 4.78
N ARG A 53 -4.59 10.22 5.62
CA ARG A 53 -3.79 10.19 6.84
C ARG A 53 -2.34 10.42 6.43
N LYS A 54 -1.62 11.27 7.18
CA LYS A 54 -0.18 11.48 6.98
C LYS A 54 0.48 10.12 6.77
N LYS A 55 1.07 9.90 5.59
CA LYS A 55 1.83 8.67 5.31
C LYS A 55 2.91 8.59 6.39
N ARG A 56 2.96 7.49 7.15
CA ARG A 56 4.04 7.29 8.13
C ARG A 56 5.36 7.34 7.38
N SER A 57 6.35 8.02 7.96
CA SER A 57 7.71 8.01 7.41
C SER A 57 8.19 6.56 7.29
N ARG A 58 8.74 6.20 6.13
CA ARG A 58 9.27 4.85 5.92
C ARG A 58 10.60 4.74 6.67
N THR A 59 10.75 3.69 7.48
CA THR A 59 12.04 3.32 8.06
C THR A 59 13.01 2.92 6.95
N LYS A 60 14.31 3.13 7.17
CA LYS A 60 15.36 2.63 6.26
C LYS A 60 15.36 1.09 6.14
N TYR A 61 14.88 0.42 7.18
CA TYR A 61 14.69 -1.03 7.22
C TYR A 61 13.38 -1.42 6.53
N THR A 62 13.49 -2.02 5.34
CA THR A 62 12.33 -2.40 4.50
C THR A 62 12.27 -3.91 4.21
N SER A 63 13.40 -4.60 4.24
CA SER A 63 13.50 -6.04 3.95
C SER A 63 13.48 -6.87 5.24
N GLN A 64 12.76 -8.00 5.23
CA GLN A 64 12.70 -8.97 6.33
C GLN A 64 13.65 -10.15 6.08
N LEU A 65 14.29 -10.65 7.14
CA LEU A 65 15.30 -11.72 7.07
C LEU A 65 14.76 -13.12 7.41
N ASN A 66 13.78 -13.25 8.31
CA ASN A 66 13.06 -14.49 8.67
C ASN A 66 13.94 -15.75 8.88
N ILE A 67 15.05 -15.64 9.63
CA ILE A 67 15.95 -16.75 9.93
C ILE A 67 15.47 -17.56 11.14
N LYS A 68 15.52 -18.89 11.04
CA LYS A 68 15.40 -19.80 12.19
C LYS A 68 16.76 -19.92 12.90
N VAL A 69 16.78 -19.70 14.20
CA VAL A 69 17.98 -19.78 15.05
C VAL A 69 17.82 -20.87 16.10
N ARG A 70 18.94 -21.28 16.73
CA ARG A 70 18.92 -22.19 17.88
C ARG A 70 18.23 -21.54 19.07
N GLU A 71 17.74 -22.36 19.99
CA GLU A 71 17.20 -21.92 21.28
C GLU A 71 18.24 -21.06 22.03
N GLY A 72 17.79 -19.99 22.69
CA GLY A 72 18.65 -19.06 23.43
C GLY A 72 19.43 -18.03 22.57
N ILE A 73 19.56 -18.22 21.26
CA ILE A 73 20.30 -17.25 20.41
C ILE A 73 19.53 -15.93 20.28
N LYS A 74 18.21 -15.98 20.09
CA LYS A 74 17.39 -14.77 20.00
C LYS A 74 17.49 -13.89 21.26
N PRO A 75 17.28 -14.40 22.49
CA PRO A 75 17.39 -13.55 23.68
C PRO A 75 18.81 -13.02 23.88
N LEU A 76 19.85 -13.83 23.63
CA LEU A 76 21.24 -13.34 23.70
C LEU A 76 21.51 -12.19 22.72
N PHE A 77 20.99 -12.29 21.49
CA PHE A 77 21.14 -11.24 20.49
C PHE A 77 20.47 -9.92 20.93
N GLN A 78 19.30 -10.02 21.55
CA GLN A 78 18.56 -8.86 22.07
C GLN A 78 19.27 -8.25 23.29
N GLU A 79 19.78 -9.08 24.20
CA GLU A 79 20.58 -8.63 25.35
C GLU A 79 21.83 -7.84 24.93
N ILE A 80 22.51 -8.29 23.86
CA ILE A 80 23.66 -7.57 23.29
C ILE A 80 23.23 -6.18 22.77
N GLY A 81 22.09 -6.12 22.06
CA GLY A 81 21.54 -4.85 21.57
C GLY A 81 21.18 -3.90 22.70
N GLU A 82 20.49 -4.40 23.73
CA GLU A 82 20.12 -3.64 24.93
C GLU A 82 21.34 -3.09 25.66
N ARG A 83 22.38 -3.91 25.85
CA ARG A 83 23.63 -3.48 26.48
C ARG A 83 24.37 -2.39 25.69
N LEU A 84 24.18 -2.35 24.38
CA LEU A 84 24.76 -1.36 23.47
C LEU A 84 23.82 -0.17 23.19
N GLU A 85 22.63 -0.16 23.80
CA GLU A 85 21.58 0.86 23.61
C GLU A 85 21.16 1.05 22.14
N ILE A 86 21.12 -0.04 21.36
CA ILE A 86 20.77 -0.04 19.94
C ILE A 86 19.65 -1.05 19.64
N PHE A 87 18.91 -0.79 18.55
CA PHE A 87 17.84 -1.68 18.10
C PHE A 87 18.40 -2.91 17.35
N ASP A 88 17.64 -4.01 17.38
CA ASP A 88 17.97 -5.29 16.72
C ASP A 88 18.47 -5.14 15.27
N ASN A 89 17.89 -4.21 14.50
CA ASN A 89 18.30 -3.97 13.11
C ASN A 89 19.75 -3.44 13.02
N GLU A 90 20.12 -2.54 13.93
CA GLU A 90 21.46 -1.97 13.98
C GLU A 90 22.45 -2.96 14.59
N THR A 91 22.03 -3.73 15.61
CA THR A 91 22.82 -4.84 16.16
C THR A 91 23.19 -5.84 15.06
N PHE A 92 22.24 -6.14 14.15
CA PHE A 92 22.48 -7.03 13.02
C PHE A 92 23.48 -6.45 12.01
N GLU A 93 23.33 -5.16 11.65
CA GLU A 93 24.28 -4.47 10.75
C GLU A 93 25.70 -4.46 11.33
N ARG A 94 25.85 -4.21 12.64
CA ARG A 94 27.15 -4.25 13.33
C ARG A 94 27.74 -5.66 13.40
N ALA A 95 26.92 -6.68 13.66
CA ALA A 95 27.36 -8.07 13.65
C ALA A 95 27.86 -8.50 12.27
N MET A 96 27.16 -8.08 11.20
CA MET A 96 27.60 -8.30 9.82
C MET A 96 28.93 -7.62 9.52
N LEU A 97 29.11 -6.36 9.93
CA LEU A 97 30.37 -5.64 9.74
C LEU A 97 31.52 -6.34 10.47
N ALA A 98 31.32 -6.74 11.73
CA ALA A 98 32.33 -7.45 12.51
C ALA A 98 32.73 -8.80 11.89
N LEU A 99 31.78 -9.52 11.28
CA LEU A 99 32.06 -10.76 10.57
C LEU A 99 32.90 -10.51 9.30
N ILE A 100 32.54 -9.50 8.51
CA ILE A 100 33.27 -9.12 7.29
C ILE A 100 34.71 -8.70 7.60
N GLU A 101 34.89 -7.91 8.66
CA GLU A 101 36.21 -7.45 9.11
C GLU A 101 37.06 -8.62 9.61
N LYS A 102 36.45 -9.55 10.36
CA LYS A 102 37.14 -10.73 10.88
C LYS A 102 37.62 -11.67 9.77
N GLU A 103 36.81 -11.90 8.73
CA GLU A 103 37.14 -12.79 7.62
C GLU A 103 38.02 -12.10 6.54
N GLY A 104 38.27 -10.78 6.67
CA GLY A 104 39.15 -10.04 5.75
C GLY A 104 38.58 -9.85 4.34
N THR A 105 37.27 -9.93 4.18
CA THR A 105 36.63 -9.97 2.86
C THR A 105 36.35 -8.55 2.32
N LYS A 106 37.29 -8.02 1.52
CA LYS A 106 37.29 -6.62 1.04
C LYS A 106 36.09 -6.27 0.14
N GLU A 107 35.64 -7.20 -0.71
CA GLU A 107 34.53 -6.95 -1.64
C GLU A 107 33.20 -6.75 -0.88
N GLN A 108 32.95 -7.60 0.11
CA GLN A 108 31.77 -7.56 0.98
C GLN A 108 31.77 -6.29 1.83
N LEU A 109 32.95 -5.81 2.25
CA LEU A 109 33.10 -4.55 2.98
C LEU A 109 32.74 -3.33 2.12
N ILE A 110 33.15 -3.31 0.86
CA ILE A 110 32.75 -2.26 -0.09
C ILE A 110 31.23 -2.28 -0.25
N ARG A 111 30.65 -3.46 -0.50
CA ARG A 111 29.22 -3.64 -0.72
C ARG A 111 28.39 -3.26 0.51
N PHE A 112 28.86 -3.61 1.71
CA PHE A 112 28.20 -3.23 2.96
C PHE A 112 28.14 -1.70 3.12
N ARG A 113 29.26 -1.01 2.88
CA ARG A 113 29.33 0.45 2.95
C ARG A 113 28.45 1.17 1.93
N GLU A 114 28.15 0.53 0.79
CA GLU A 114 27.20 1.07 -0.18
C GLU A 114 25.75 0.95 0.29
N LEU A 115 25.41 -0.12 1.01
CA LEU A 115 24.05 -0.39 1.50
C LEU A 115 23.68 0.42 2.74
N THR A 116 24.65 0.80 3.56
CA THR A 116 24.42 1.52 4.83
C THR A 116 24.67 3.03 4.77
N LYS A 117 24.88 3.58 3.57
CA LYS A 117 24.96 5.04 3.31
C LYS A 117 23.58 5.69 3.39
#